data_AF-A0A3G9IAZ9-F1
#
_entry.id   AF-A0A3G9IAZ9-F1
#
_cell.length_a   1.000
_cell.length_b   1.000
_cell.length_c   1.000
_cell.angle_alpha   90.00
_cell.angle_beta   90.00
_cell.angle_gamma   90.00
#
_symmetry.space_group_name_H-M   'P 1'
#
loop_
_entity.id
_entity.type
_entity.pdbx_description
1 polymer ?
#
loop_
_entity_poly.entity_id
_entity_poly.type
_entity_poly.pdbx_seq_one_letter_code
_entity_poly.pdbx_strand_id
1 'polypeptide(L)'
;MTSSTLPLSKGASRPRRPWPTGSAQCVALVCVLLINALVADNFFAIHIQDGRLFGSLIDILNRCAPVALLSLGMTLVIATGGIDLSVGAVMAISGATMASLATGGHSLPVIFASVIGVGLLCGLWNGLLVAVFKIQPIVATLILMVAGRGIAQLITEGQIITFNNDALAWIGSGALFYLPTPVIITLGMALFIWLLTKRTALGLFIEAVGINIKAAKNAGLNTQPNYQQSALWDTAMLDALPEYEIKTHTPWYDEEKVFRGPRLSDLLAKVGANGKQLTITALNDYSIQVPASDATQYQVILARSINGKPLSVRDKGPLFLIYPFDQYPELRNKLYYSRAICQISRIKVE
;
A
#
# COMPACT_ATOMS: atom_id res chain seq x y z
N MET A 1 -48.31 47.63 3.03
CA MET A 1 -47.01 47.82 2.36
C MET A 1 -45.96 47.06 3.15
N THR A 2 -45.57 45.88 2.71
CA THR A 2 -44.46 45.10 3.27
C THR A 2 -43.60 44.63 2.11
N SER A 3 -42.38 45.15 2.07
CA SER A 3 -41.39 44.93 1.02
C SER A 3 -40.84 43.50 1.07
N SER A 4 -41.08 42.71 0.02
CA SER A 4 -40.37 41.46 -0.22
C SER A 4 -39.04 41.74 -0.92
N THR A 5 -37.96 41.89 -0.17
CA THR A 5 -36.61 41.90 -0.72
C THR A 5 -36.12 40.46 -0.90
N LEU A 6 -36.12 39.99 -2.15
CA LEU A 6 -35.42 38.77 -2.54
C LEU A 6 -33.91 38.93 -2.28
N PRO A 7 -33.21 37.92 -1.73
CA PRO A 7 -31.76 38.02 -1.57
C PRO A 7 -31.09 37.95 -2.94
N LEU A 8 -30.23 38.95 -3.21
CA LEU A 8 -29.37 39.03 -4.38
C LEU A 8 -28.57 37.73 -4.57
N SER A 9 -28.59 37.20 -5.80
CA SER A 9 -27.81 36.03 -6.19
C SER A 9 -26.33 36.26 -5.86
N LYS A 10 -25.77 35.40 -5.01
CA LYS A 10 -24.32 35.36 -4.76
C LYS A 10 -23.62 35.26 -6.11
N GLY A 11 -22.74 36.22 -6.39
CA GLY A 11 -22.01 36.32 -7.64
C GLY A 11 -21.36 34.99 -8.02
N ALA A 12 -21.52 34.60 -9.27
CA ALA A 12 -20.86 33.45 -9.85
C ALA A 12 -19.35 33.56 -9.60
N SER A 13 -18.81 32.66 -8.79
CA SER A 13 -17.37 32.51 -8.64
C SER A 13 -16.78 32.18 -10.00
N ARG A 14 -15.88 33.03 -10.50
CA ARG A 14 -15.12 32.74 -11.72
C ARG A 14 -14.49 31.35 -11.56
N PRO A 15 -14.58 30.46 -12.57
CA PRO A 15 -13.94 29.16 -12.48
C PRO A 15 -12.43 29.38 -12.35
N ARG A 16 -11.89 29.15 -11.15
CA ARG A 16 -10.44 29.03 -10.94
C ARG A 16 -10.01 27.87 -11.80
N ARG A 17 -9.32 28.16 -12.91
CA ARG A 17 -8.75 27.13 -13.79
C ARG A 17 -7.88 26.24 -12.90
N PRO A 18 -8.29 24.99 -12.61
CA PRO A 18 -7.51 24.15 -11.73
C PRO A 18 -6.21 23.90 -12.47
N TRP A 19 -5.09 24.24 -11.84
CA TRP A 19 -3.80 23.90 -12.41
C TRP A 19 -3.75 22.38 -12.64
N PRO A 20 -3.06 21.91 -13.70
CA PRO A 20 -2.86 20.49 -13.92
C PRO A 20 -2.30 19.81 -12.67
N THR A 21 -2.76 18.59 -12.38
CA THR A 21 -2.20 17.77 -11.30
C THR A 21 -0.68 17.65 -11.47
N GLY A 22 0.08 18.03 -10.45
CA GLY A 22 1.55 18.02 -10.45
C GLY A 22 2.25 19.33 -10.84
N SER A 23 1.51 20.33 -11.33
CA SER A 23 2.04 21.68 -11.63
C SER A 23 2.80 22.33 -10.47
N ALA A 24 2.34 22.18 -9.23
CA ALA A 24 3.01 22.70 -8.05
C ALA A 24 4.40 22.09 -7.83
N GLN A 25 4.56 20.79 -8.13
CA GLN A 25 5.84 20.08 -8.01
C GLN A 25 6.83 20.55 -9.09
N CYS A 26 6.35 20.74 -10.32
CA CYS A 26 7.15 21.30 -11.40
C CYS A 26 7.58 22.74 -11.09
N VAL A 27 6.68 23.58 -10.58
CA VAL A 27 7.02 24.95 -10.16
C VAL A 27 8.04 24.94 -9.03
N ALA A 28 7.87 24.08 -8.02
CA ALA A 28 8.85 23.93 -6.94
C ALA A 28 10.23 23.51 -7.47
N LEU A 29 10.29 22.55 -8.39
CA LEU A 29 11.54 22.11 -9.02
C LEU A 29 12.21 23.27 -9.80
N VAL A 30 11.44 23.99 -10.61
CA VAL A 30 11.95 25.15 -11.37
C VAL A 30 12.47 26.22 -10.42
N CYS A 31 11.73 26.55 -9.35
CA CYS A 31 12.18 27.50 -8.34
C CYS A 31 13.50 27.07 -7.69
N VAL A 32 13.64 25.80 -7.30
CA VAL A 32 14.88 25.27 -6.72
C VAL A 32 16.05 25.35 -7.71
N LEU A 33 15.83 24.99 -8.98
CA LEU A 33 16.86 25.11 -10.01
C LEU A 33 17.28 26.55 -10.27
N LEU A 34 16.34 27.50 -10.26
CA LEU A 34 16.62 28.92 -10.42
C LEU A 34 17.40 29.48 -9.21
N ILE A 35 17.02 29.11 -7.99
CA ILE A 35 17.78 29.49 -6.79
C ILE A 35 19.20 28.95 -6.87
N ASN A 36 19.37 27.68 -7.25
CA ASN A 36 20.71 27.10 -7.41
C ASN A 36 21.53 27.82 -8.49
N ALA A 37 20.89 28.24 -9.59
CA ALA A 37 21.55 29.01 -10.64
C ALA A 37 21.99 30.41 -10.19
N LEU A 38 21.27 31.03 -9.24
CA LEU A 38 21.59 32.33 -8.68
C LEU A 38 22.65 32.26 -7.56
N VAL A 39 22.68 31.15 -6.81
CA VAL A 39 23.57 30.98 -5.66
C VAL A 39 24.90 30.32 -6.04
N ALA A 40 24.88 29.36 -6.96
CA ALA A 40 26.06 28.65 -7.41
C ALA A 40 26.47 29.13 -8.81
N ASP A 41 27.60 29.81 -8.88
CA ASP A 41 28.22 30.17 -10.16
C ASP A 41 28.45 28.91 -11.00
N ASN A 42 28.12 28.99 -12.30
CA ASN A 42 28.27 27.88 -13.25
C ASN A 42 27.47 26.61 -12.91
N PHE A 43 26.38 26.70 -12.14
CA PHE A 43 25.55 25.53 -11.80
C PHE A 43 25.10 24.68 -13.00
N PHE A 44 24.76 25.34 -14.12
CA PHE A 44 24.38 24.68 -15.37
C PHE A 44 25.54 24.45 -16.34
N ALA A 45 26.76 24.84 -15.98
CA ALA A 45 27.91 24.62 -16.84
C ALA A 45 28.26 23.13 -16.86
N ILE A 46 28.41 22.59 -18.06
CA ILE A 46 28.78 21.19 -18.29
C ILE A 46 30.09 21.21 -19.06
N HIS A 47 31.09 20.52 -18.52
CA HIS A 47 32.42 20.43 -19.10
C HIS A 47 32.79 18.96 -19.31
N ILE A 48 33.60 18.67 -20.32
CA ILE A 48 34.14 17.33 -20.52
C ILE A 48 35.56 17.32 -19.95
N GLN A 49 35.82 16.40 -19.02
CA GLN A 49 37.15 16.15 -18.46
C GLN A 49 37.39 14.63 -18.48
N ASP A 50 38.56 14.19 -18.91
CA ASP A 50 38.96 12.77 -18.94
C ASP A 50 37.93 11.84 -19.61
N GLY A 51 37.26 12.33 -20.67
CA GLY A 51 36.25 11.56 -21.41
C GLY A 51 34.89 11.41 -20.70
N ARG A 52 34.63 12.17 -19.61
CA ARG A 52 33.37 12.19 -18.87
C ARG A 52 32.78 13.60 -18.80
N LEU A 53 31.46 13.72 -18.76
CA LEU A 53 30.75 14.96 -18.43
C LEU A 53 30.89 15.27 -16.94
N PHE A 54 31.19 16.52 -16.64
CA PHE A 54 31.32 17.10 -15.31
C PHE A 54 30.46 18.36 -15.21
N GLY A 55 30.03 18.66 -13.99
CA GLY A 55 29.17 19.81 -13.69
C GLY A 55 28.19 19.45 -12.59
N SER A 56 27.64 20.46 -11.92
CA SER A 56 26.76 20.25 -10.76
C SER A 56 25.56 19.36 -11.10
N LEU A 57 24.98 19.51 -12.30
CA LEU A 57 23.85 18.68 -12.73
C LEU A 57 24.25 17.20 -12.91
N ILE A 58 25.42 16.94 -13.48
CA ILE A 58 25.91 15.56 -13.69
C ILE A 58 26.27 14.91 -12.35
N ASP A 59 26.85 15.68 -11.42
CA ASP A 59 27.14 15.20 -10.07
C ASP A 59 25.87 14.89 -9.28
N ILE A 60 24.83 15.73 -9.41
CA ILE A 60 23.50 15.45 -8.85
C ILE A 60 22.97 14.13 -9.42
N LEU A 61 22.98 13.95 -10.74
CA LEU A 61 22.54 12.70 -11.37
C LEU A 61 23.33 11.49 -10.87
N ASN A 62 24.65 11.60 -10.78
CA ASN A 62 25.52 10.52 -10.32
C ASN A 62 25.25 10.15 -8.84
N ARG A 63 25.05 11.14 -7.97
CA ARG A 63 24.72 10.92 -6.55
C ARG A 63 23.30 10.42 -6.35
N CYS A 64 22.36 10.79 -7.22
CA CYS A 64 20.98 10.31 -7.19
C CYS A 64 20.83 8.90 -7.79
N ALA A 65 21.72 8.46 -8.68
CA ALA A 65 21.60 7.19 -9.40
C ALA A 65 21.44 5.97 -8.47
N PRO A 66 22.23 5.78 -7.38
CA PRO A 66 22.03 4.64 -6.47
C PRO A 66 20.65 4.63 -5.79
N VAL A 67 20.16 5.81 -5.38
CA VAL A 67 18.85 5.96 -4.74
C VAL A 67 17.72 5.73 -5.75
N ALA A 68 17.89 6.18 -6.99
CA ALA A 68 16.96 5.94 -8.08
C ALA A 68 16.91 4.45 -8.48
N LEU A 69 18.06 3.78 -8.56
CA LEU A 69 18.12 2.35 -8.83
C LEU A 69 17.38 1.55 -7.75
N LEU A 70 17.56 1.95 -6.48
CA LEU A 70 16.86 1.38 -5.35
C LEU A 70 15.35 1.61 -5.40
N SER A 71 14.93 2.84 -5.76
CA SER A 71 13.50 3.19 -5.85
C SER A 71 12.78 2.43 -6.97
N LEU A 72 13.46 2.08 -8.07
CA LEU A 72 12.91 1.20 -9.10
C LEU A 72 12.52 -0.18 -8.54
N GLY A 73 13.37 -0.77 -7.70
CA GLY A 73 13.07 -2.04 -7.03
C GLY A 73 11.89 -1.89 -6.06
N MET A 74 11.91 -0.84 -5.23
CA MET A 74 10.83 -0.54 -4.29
C MET A 74 9.49 -0.27 -4.96
N THR A 75 9.49 0.25 -6.19
CA THR A 75 8.27 0.50 -6.96
C THR A 75 7.47 -0.79 -7.16
N LEU A 76 8.13 -1.92 -7.45
CA LEU A 76 7.45 -3.21 -7.63
C LEU A 76 6.87 -3.74 -6.32
N VAL A 77 7.58 -3.57 -5.21
CA VAL A 77 7.09 -3.95 -3.87
C VAL A 77 5.83 -3.15 -3.53
N ILE A 78 5.88 -1.82 -3.70
CA ILE A 78 4.75 -0.93 -3.42
C ILE A 78 3.59 -1.17 -4.39
N ALA A 79 3.89 -1.47 -5.66
CA ALA A 79 2.88 -1.80 -6.65
C ALA A 79 2.09 -3.07 -6.29
N THR A 80 2.65 -4.00 -5.52
CA THR A 80 1.90 -5.14 -4.96
C THR A 80 1.21 -4.84 -3.63
N GLY A 81 1.26 -3.59 -3.17
CA GLY A 81 0.70 -3.11 -1.90
C GLY A 81 1.65 -3.25 -0.69
N GLY A 82 2.92 -3.58 -0.94
CA GLY A 82 3.90 -3.94 0.08
C GLY A 82 4.77 -2.81 0.55
N ILE A 83 5.49 -3.07 1.63
CA ILE A 83 6.51 -2.17 2.18
C ILE A 83 7.72 -3.04 2.48
N ASP A 84 8.88 -2.64 1.94
CA ASP A 84 10.16 -3.27 2.23
C ASP A 84 11.08 -2.29 2.96
N LEU A 85 11.29 -2.57 4.24
CA LEU A 85 12.18 -1.82 5.11
C LEU A 85 13.61 -2.38 5.12
N SER A 86 13.80 -3.59 4.59
CA SER A 86 15.06 -4.34 4.66
C SER A 86 16.09 -3.92 3.61
N VAL A 87 15.74 -3.01 2.71
CA VAL A 87 16.58 -2.62 1.57
C VAL A 87 17.99 -2.18 1.99
N GLY A 88 18.11 -1.41 3.08
CA GLY A 88 19.42 -1.00 3.61
C GLY A 88 20.22 -2.17 4.20
N ALA A 89 19.54 -3.16 4.78
CA ALA A 89 20.16 -4.39 5.25
C ALA A 89 20.64 -5.26 4.08
N VAL A 90 19.84 -5.40 3.01
CA VAL A 90 20.26 -6.12 1.80
C VAL A 90 21.48 -5.44 1.18
N MET A 91 21.51 -4.11 1.09
CA MET A 91 22.68 -3.35 0.64
C MET A 91 23.92 -3.62 1.51
N ALA A 92 23.76 -3.69 2.84
CA ALA A 92 24.87 -3.98 3.74
C ALA A 92 25.43 -5.39 3.54
N ILE A 93 24.56 -6.41 3.42
CA ILE A 93 24.98 -7.80 3.18
C ILE A 93 25.65 -7.91 1.81
N SER A 94 25.02 -7.41 0.74
CA SER A 94 25.56 -7.41 -0.61
C SER A 94 26.92 -6.69 -0.69
N GLY A 95 27.06 -5.53 -0.04
CA GLY A 95 28.31 -4.78 0.00
C GLY A 95 29.41 -5.52 0.77
N ALA A 96 29.08 -6.12 1.92
CA ALA A 96 29.99 -6.94 2.70
C ALA A 96 30.47 -8.17 1.92
N THR A 97 29.56 -8.89 1.26
CA THR A 97 29.88 -10.03 0.40
C THR A 97 30.78 -9.62 -0.77
N MET A 98 30.45 -8.52 -1.46
CA MET A 98 31.27 -8.01 -2.55
C MET A 98 32.69 -7.67 -2.07
N ALA A 99 32.81 -6.92 -0.96
CA ALA A 99 34.10 -6.51 -0.43
C ALA A 99 34.94 -7.72 0.02
N SER A 100 34.34 -8.67 0.74
CA SER A 100 35.01 -9.91 1.18
C SER A 100 35.54 -10.72 0.00
N LEU A 101 34.72 -10.94 -1.04
CA LEU A 101 35.14 -11.69 -2.23
C LEU A 101 36.17 -10.93 -3.07
N ALA A 102 36.07 -9.60 -3.14
CA ALA A 102 37.04 -8.77 -3.84
C ALA A 102 38.42 -8.82 -3.16
N THR A 103 38.47 -8.72 -1.83
CA THR A 103 39.72 -8.87 -1.06
C THR A 103 40.26 -10.30 -1.14
N GLY A 104 39.38 -11.31 -1.22
CA GLY A 104 39.76 -12.71 -1.44
C GLY A 104 40.32 -13.02 -2.84
N GLY A 105 40.37 -12.04 -3.75
CA GLY A 105 40.94 -12.20 -5.09
C GLY A 105 40.07 -13.01 -6.05
N HIS A 106 38.78 -13.15 -5.77
CA HIS A 106 37.86 -13.85 -6.68
C HIS A 106 37.64 -13.09 -7.99
N SER A 107 37.30 -13.82 -9.05
CA SER A 107 37.03 -13.23 -10.36
C SER A 107 35.72 -12.41 -10.36
N LEU A 108 35.67 -11.38 -11.22
CA LEU A 108 34.51 -10.49 -11.32
C LEU A 108 33.17 -11.22 -11.55
N PRO A 109 33.07 -12.26 -12.42
CA PRO A 109 31.81 -12.96 -12.61
C PRO A 109 31.30 -13.64 -11.34
N VAL A 110 32.21 -14.19 -10.52
CA VAL A 110 31.86 -14.81 -9.24
C VAL A 110 31.34 -13.75 -8.27
N ILE A 111 32.02 -12.61 -8.19
CA ILE A 111 31.58 -11.49 -7.34
C ILE A 111 30.17 -11.04 -7.73
N PHE A 112 29.90 -10.79 -9.02
CA PHE A 112 28.57 -10.36 -9.46
C PHE A 112 27.49 -11.41 -9.24
N ALA A 113 27.78 -12.68 -9.56
CA ALA A 113 26.85 -13.77 -9.35
C ALA A 113 26.50 -13.93 -7.87
N SER A 114 27.49 -13.83 -6.97
CA SER A 114 27.28 -13.90 -5.53
C SER A 114 26.47 -12.71 -5.01
N VAL A 115 26.76 -11.48 -5.45
CA VAL A 115 26.04 -10.28 -5.02
C VAL A 115 24.57 -10.31 -5.46
N ILE A 116 24.31 -10.70 -6.72
CA ILE A 116 22.96 -10.89 -7.24
C ILE A 116 22.26 -12.04 -6.49
N GLY A 117 22.97 -13.14 -6.24
CA GLY A 117 22.47 -14.28 -5.49
C GLY A 117 22.04 -13.90 -4.07
N VAL A 118 22.84 -13.11 -3.35
CA VAL A 118 22.50 -12.58 -2.02
C VAL A 118 21.22 -11.74 -2.08
N GLY A 119 21.14 -10.81 -3.03
CA GLY A 119 19.94 -9.98 -3.21
C GLY A 119 18.69 -10.82 -3.48
N LEU A 120 18.80 -11.82 -4.36
CA LEU A 120 17.71 -12.76 -4.66
C LEU A 120 17.32 -13.59 -3.43
N LEU A 121 18.27 -14.12 -2.67
CA LEU A 121 18.00 -14.90 -1.46
C LEU A 121 17.30 -14.05 -0.39
N CYS A 122 17.75 -12.82 -0.17
CA CYS A 122 17.09 -11.88 0.73
C CYS A 122 15.67 -11.55 0.28
N GLY A 123 15.47 -11.30 -1.02
CA GLY A 123 14.14 -11.06 -1.59
C GLY A 123 13.22 -12.28 -1.48
N LEU A 124 13.74 -13.48 -1.75
CA LEU A 124 13.03 -14.75 -1.61
C LEU A 124 12.66 -15.03 -0.16
N TRP A 125 13.55 -14.73 0.80
CA TRP A 125 13.27 -14.84 2.22
C TRP A 125 12.06 -13.99 2.62
N ASN A 126 12.09 -12.70 2.27
CA ASN A 126 10.96 -11.80 2.53
C ASN A 126 9.68 -12.26 1.81
N GLY A 127 9.80 -12.63 0.53
CA GLY A 127 8.69 -13.12 -0.29
C GLY A 127 8.06 -14.39 0.26
N LEU A 128 8.86 -15.33 0.77
CA LEU A 128 8.40 -16.58 1.38
C LEU A 128 7.62 -16.31 2.67
N LEU A 129 8.16 -15.45 3.56
CA LEU A 129 7.49 -15.07 4.80
C LEU A 129 6.12 -14.42 4.54
N VAL A 130 6.04 -13.59 3.51
CA VAL A 130 4.80 -12.90 3.14
C VAL A 130 3.82 -13.85 2.43
N ALA A 131 4.26 -14.52 1.37
CA ALA A 131 3.37 -15.26 0.47
C ALA A 131 3.00 -16.67 0.96
N VAL A 132 3.84 -17.29 1.80
CA VAL A 132 3.59 -18.65 2.31
C VAL A 132 3.22 -18.62 3.78
N PHE A 133 4.02 -17.95 4.62
CA PHE A 133 3.78 -17.88 6.06
C PHE A 133 2.76 -16.81 6.48
N LYS A 134 2.27 -16.00 5.53
CA LYS A 134 1.23 -14.98 5.74
C LYS A 134 1.61 -13.96 6.82
N ILE A 135 2.91 -13.67 6.96
CA ILE A 135 3.42 -12.62 7.83
C ILE A 135 3.21 -11.28 7.14
N GLN A 136 2.83 -10.24 7.90
CA GLN A 136 2.67 -8.89 7.35
C GLN A 136 4.01 -8.39 6.76
N PRO A 137 4.02 -7.77 5.55
CA PRO A 137 5.26 -7.35 4.87
C PRO A 137 6.18 -6.47 5.70
N ILE A 138 5.61 -5.55 6.48
CA ILE A 138 6.38 -4.68 7.39
C ILE A 138 7.13 -5.53 8.42
N VAL A 139 6.48 -6.52 9.02
CA VAL A 139 7.09 -7.39 10.04
C VAL A 139 8.15 -8.30 9.41
N ALA A 140 7.84 -8.93 8.27
CA ALA A 140 8.78 -9.80 7.56
C ALA A 140 10.07 -9.05 7.19
N THR A 141 9.94 -7.85 6.65
CA THR A 141 11.08 -7.03 6.23
C THR A 141 11.80 -6.40 7.42
N LEU A 142 11.12 -6.13 8.53
CA LEU A 142 11.76 -5.70 9.78
C LEU A 142 12.69 -6.79 10.35
N ILE A 143 12.30 -8.06 10.28
CA ILE A 143 13.15 -9.19 10.72
C ILE A 143 14.48 -9.16 9.97
N LEU A 144 14.43 -9.08 8.63
CA LEU A 144 15.64 -9.04 7.81
C LEU A 144 16.42 -7.73 8.03
N MET A 145 15.74 -6.61 8.25
CA MET A 145 16.37 -5.31 8.55
C MET A 145 17.21 -5.38 9.83
N VAL A 146 16.65 -5.97 10.91
CA VAL A 146 17.33 -6.11 12.21
C VAL A 146 18.51 -7.08 12.09
N ALA A 147 18.32 -8.22 11.43
CA ALA A 147 19.38 -9.22 11.26
C ALA A 147 20.50 -8.77 10.32
N GLY A 148 20.18 -7.99 9.27
CA GLY A 148 21.08 -7.81 8.13
C GLY A 148 22.37 -7.04 8.44
N ARG A 149 22.34 -6.08 9.37
CA ARG A 149 23.59 -5.45 9.85
C ARG A 149 24.49 -6.44 10.58
N GLY A 150 23.90 -7.31 11.40
CA GLY A 150 24.64 -8.38 12.09
C GLY A 150 25.25 -9.38 11.10
N ILE A 151 24.49 -9.79 10.08
CA ILE A 151 25.00 -10.67 9.01
C ILE A 151 26.15 -9.99 8.25
N ALA A 152 25.99 -8.72 7.87
CA ALA A 152 27.05 -7.97 7.20
C ALA A 152 28.32 -7.87 8.06
N GLN A 153 28.18 -7.60 9.36
CA GLN A 153 29.31 -7.57 10.30
C GLN A 153 29.98 -8.94 10.46
N LEU A 154 29.23 -10.04 10.45
CA LEU A 154 29.80 -11.39 10.49
C LEU A 154 30.61 -11.69 9.23
N ILE A 155 30.12 -11.28 8.05
CA ILE A 155 30.83 -11.45 6.78
C ILE A 155 32.14 -10.64 6.78
N THR A 156 32.15 -9.45 7.38
CA THR A 156 33.36 -8.61 7.44
C THR A 156 34.20 -8.80 8.69
N GLU A 157 33.86 -9.75 9.55
CA GLU A 157 34.48 -9.93 10.88
C GLU A 157 34.53 -8.62 11.71
N GLY A 158 33.55 -7.73 11.49
CA GLY A 158 33.47 -6.42 12.13
C GLY A 158 34.52 -5.39 11.65
N GLN A 159 35.33 -5.71 10.65
CA GLN A 159 36.38 -4.84 10.13
C GLN A 159 35.93 -4.01 8.91
N ILE A 160 36.64 -2.91 8.66
CA ILE A 160 36.52 -2.15 7.41
C ILE A 160 37.33 -2.88 6.34
N ILE A 161 36.64 -3.56 5.42
CA ILE A 161 37.30 -4.22 4.30
C ILE A 161 37.61 -3.18 3.23
N THR A 162 38.89 -3.04 2.92
CA THR A 162 39.36 -2.26 1.76
C THR A 162 39.79 -3.24 0.66
N PHE A 163 39.39 -2.94 -0.57
CA PHE A 163 39.76 -3.70 -1.75
C PHE A 163 40.14 -2.72 -2.85
N ASN A 164 41.07 -3.12 -3.72
CA ASN A 164 41.45 -2.34 -4.88
C ASN A 164 41.24 -3.18 -6.14
N ASN A 165 40.22 -2.81 -6.92
CA ASN A 165 39.89 -3.49 -8.17
C ASN A 165 39.37 -2.47 -9.18
N ASP A 166 40.14 -2.26 -10.24
CA ASP A 166 39.89 -1.23 -11.25
C ASP A 166 38.51 -1.40 -11.93
N ALA A 167 38.07 -2.64 -12.15
CA ALA A 167 36.78 -2.89 -12.78
C ALA A 167 35.61 -2.57 -11.85
N LEU A 168 35.71 -2.89 -10.55
CA LEU A 168 34.71 -2.50 -9.57
C LEU A 168 34.68 -0.98 -9.38
N ALA A 169 35.85 -0.34 -9.36
CA ALA A 169 35.97 1.11 -9.31
C ALA A 169 35.32 1.76 -10.56
N TRP A 170 35.55 1.23 -11.75
CA TRP A 170 34.95 1.72 -12.98
C TRP A 170 33.42 1.62 -13.01
N ILE A 171 32.84 0.58 -12.39
CA ILE A 171 31.38 0.46 -12.26
C ILE A 171 30.80 1.51 -11.31
N GLY A 172 31.50 1.78 -10.20
CA GLY A 172 31.05 2.74 -9.18
C GLY A 172 31.27 4.20 -9.54
N SER A 173 32.35 4.53 -10.26
CA SER A 173 32.77 5.92 -10.51
C SER A 173 33.27 6.20 -11.92
N GLY A 174 33.28 5.21 -12.82
CA GLY A 174 33.74 5.36 -14.19
C GLY A 174 32.77 6.13 -15.09
N ALA A 175 33.06 6.09 -16.39
CA ALA A 175 32.27 6.72 -17.44
C ALA A 175 32.01 5.75 -18.59
N LEU A 176 30.81 5.84 -19.15
CA LEU A 176 30.42 5.18 -20.39
C LEU A 176 29.56 6.19 -21.20
N PHE A 177 29.78 6.30 -22.51
CA PHE A 177 29.09 7.31 -23.35
C PHE A 177 29.10 8.73 -22.76
N TYR A 178 30.22 9.15 -22.17
CA TYR A 178 30.40 10.42 -21.44
C TYR A 178 29.59 10.60 -20.15
N LEU A 179 28.66 9.69 -19.82
CA LEU A 179 27.87 9.73 -18.60
C LEU A 179 28.50 8.87 -17.50
N PRO A 180 28.29 9.19 -16.21
CA PRO A 180 28.71 8.33 -15.12
C PRO A 180 28.08 6.95 -15.22
N THR A 181 28.87 5.88 -15.03
CA THR A 181 28.40 4.49 -15.13
C THR A 181 27.15 4.20 -14.27
N PRO A 182 27.03 4.69 -13.01
CA PRO A 182 25.82 4.49 -12.20
C PRO A 182 24.53 5.02 -12.85
N VAL A 183 24.62 6.14 -13.58
CA VAL A 183 23.47 6.74 -14.28
C VAL A 183 23.01 5.82 -15.40
N ILE A 184 23.94 5.26 -16.17
CA ILE A 184 23.61 4.34 -17.27
C ILE A 184 23.01 3.03 -16.75
N ILE A 185 23.57 2.46 -15.67
CA ILE A 185 23.00 1.27 -15.02
C ILE A 185 21.56 1.56 -14.59
N THR A 186 21.32 2.73 -13.99
CA THR A 186 19.98 3.13 -13.55
C THR A 186 19.01 3.28 -14.73
N LEU A 187 19.43 3.93 -15.82
CA LEU A 187 18.60 4.08 -17.02
C LEU A 187 18.31 2.73 -17.69
N GLY A 188 19.31 1.86 -17.79
CA GLY A 188 19.15 0.50 -18.32
C GLY A 188 18.19 -0.32 -17.46
N MET A 189 18.30 -0.24 -16.14
CA MET A 189 17.39 -0.91 -15.22
C MET A 189 15.97 -0.31 -15.27
N ALA A 190 15.85 1.02 -15.41
CA ALA A 190 14.55 1.67 -15.59
C ALA A 190 13.87 1.19 -16.86
N LEU A 191 14.61 1.10 -17.97
CA LEU A 191 14.11 0.56 -19.24
C LEU A 191 13.71 -0.90 -19.09
N PHE A 192 14.55 -1.72 -18.43
CA PHE A 192 14.25 -3.12 -18.16
C PHE A 192 12.96 -3.29 -17.35
N ILE A 193 12.82 -2.56 -16.24
CA ILE A 193 11.63 -2.61 -15.37
C ILE A 193 10.40 -2.07 -16.11
N TRP A 194 10.55 -1.02 -16.92
CA TRP A 194 9.46 -0.52 -17.76
C TRP A 194 9.02 -1.56 -18.78
N LEU A 195 9.94 -2.24 -19.47
CA LEU A 195 9.62 -3.33 -20.39
C LEU A 195 8.97 -4.50 -19.65
N LEU A 196 9.52 -4.90 -18.51
CA LEU A 196 8.96 -5.97 -17.68
C LEU A 196 7.52 -5.65 -17.26
N THR A 197 7.25 -4.42 -16.82
CA THR A 197 5.92 -4.03 -16.32
C THR A 197 4.93 -3.73 -17.46
N LYS A 198 5.36 -3.16 -18.58
CA LYS A 198 4.46 -2.77 -19.68
C LYS A 198 4.34 -3.77 -20.82
N ARG A 199 5.27 -4.72 -20.95
CA ARG A 199 5.30 -5.69 -22.04
C ARG A 199 5.11 -7.15 -21.60
N THR A 200 4.98 -7.43 -20.30
CA THR A 200 4.80 -8.81 -19.83
C THR A 200 3.54 -8.98 -18.99
N ALA A 201 3.04 -10.22 -18.91
CA ALA A 201 1.92 -10.57 -18.05
C ALA A 201 2.23 -10.33 -16.56
N LEU A 202 3.49 -10.43 -16.14
CA LEU A 202 3.91 -10.15 -14.76
C LEU A 202 3.51 -8.75 -14.32
N GLY A 203 3.68 -7.75 -15.18
CA GLY A 203 3.28 -6.38 -14.90
C GLY A 203 1.77 -6.23 -14.68
N LEU A 204 0.96 -6.90 -15.52
CA LEU A 204 -0.48 -6.94 -15.36
C LEU A 204 -0.90 -7.54 -14.01
N PHE A 205 -0.27 -8.65 -13.59
CA PHE A 205 -0.57 -9.27 -12.29
C PHE A 205 -0.18 -8.35 -11.12
N ILE A 206 0.99 -7.72 -11.18
CA ILE A 206 1.45 -6.78 -10.16
C ILE A 206 0.49 -5.60 -10.02
N GLU A 207 0.16 -4.93 -11.13
CA GLU A 207 -0.74 -3.77 -11.13
C GLU A 207 -2.18 -4.17 -10.71
N ALA A 208 -2.71 -5.28 -11.21
CA ALA A 208 -4.08 -5.71 -10.90
C ALA A 208 -4.26 -6.06 -9.42
N VAL A 209 -3.30 -6.78 -8.82
CA VAL A 209 -3.33 -7.12 -7.39
C VAL A 209 -3.21 -5.87 -6.53
N GLY A 210 -2.31 -4.95 -6.88
CA GLY A 210 -2.10 -3.71 -6.15
C GLY A 210 -3.28 -2.74 -6.16
N ILE A 211 -3.94 -2.58 -7.31
CA ILE A 211 -5.05 -1.64 -7.46
C ILE A 211 -6.29 -2.16 -6.74
N ASN A 212 -6.71 -3.41 -7.03
CA ASN A 212 -7.90 -3.98 -6.42
C ASN A 212 -7.86 -5.51 -6.44
N ILE A 213 -7.42 -6.08 -5.32
CA ILE A 213 -7.34 -7.53 -5.13
C ILE A 213 -8.68 -8.25 -5.32
N LYS A 214 -9.82 -7.59 -5.01
CA LYS A 214 -11.16 -8.19 -5.21
C LYS A 214 -11.50 -8.31 -6.68
N ALA A 215 -11.25 -7.25 -7.46
CA ALA A 215 -11.49 -7.25 -8.90
C ALA A 215 -10.57 -8.25 -9.60
N ALA A 216 -9.30 -8.31 -9.17
CA ALA A 216 -8.34 -9.30 -9.65
C ALA A 216 -8.80 -10.75 -9.38
N LYS A 217 -9.30 -11.04 -8.18
CA LYS A 217 -9.88 -12.36 -7.84
C LYS A 217 -11.09 -12.70 -8.72
N ASN A 218 -12.01 -11.75 -8.91
CA ASN A 218 -13.19 -11.93 -9.76
C ASN A 218 -12.83 -12.10 -11.24
N ALA A 219 -11.69 -11.56 -11.67
CA ALA A 219 -11.13 -11.75 -13.01
C ALA A 219 -10.40 -13.11 -13.17
N GLY A 220 -10.46 -14.00 -12.18
CA GLY A 220 -9.85 -15.32 -12.23
C GLY A 220 -8.35 -15.35 -11.90
N LEU A 221 -7.77 -14.23 -11.45
CA LEU A 221 -6.40 -14.22 -10.97
C LEU A 221 -6.37 -14.89 -9.59
N ASN A 222 -5.46 -15.86 -9.39
CA ASN A 222 -5.29 -16.50 -8.09
C ASN A 222 -4.58 -15.54 -7.12
N THR A 223 -5.34 -14.59 -6.60
CA THR A 223 -4.87 -13.61 -5.63
C THR A 223 -5.06 -14.15 -4.23
N GLN A 224 -4.03 -14.09 -3.39
CA GLN A 224 -4.19 -14.44 -1.98
C GLN A 224 -4.95 -13.32 -1.25
N PRO A 225 -6.18 -13.55 -0.76
CA PRO A 225 -7.07 -12.50 -0.28
C PRO A 225 -6.68 -11.87 1.07
N ASN A 226 -5.69 -12.43 1.80
CA ASN A 226 -5.35 -12.01 3.17
C ASN A 226 -4.21 -10.99 3.23
N TYR A 227 -4.12 -10.14 2.21
CA TYR A 227 -3.19 -9.04 2.19
C TYR A 227 -3.79 -7.82 2.92
N GLN A 228 -3.07 -7.27 3.91
CA GLN A 228 -3.47 -6.13 4.77
C GLN A 228 -4.71 -6.32 5.66
N GLN A 229 -4.63 -7.09 6.77
CA GLN A 229 -5.61 -7.07 7.89
C GLN A 229 -7.11 -7.06 7.49
N SER A 230 -7.44 -7.53 6.29
CA SER A 230 -8.78 -7.49 5.74
C SER A 230 -9.23 -8.91 5.50
N ALA A 231 -10.26 -9.34 6.22
CA ALA A 231 -10.90 -10.61 5.94
C ALA A 231 -11.93 -10.41 4.82
N LEU A 232 -11.76 -11.14 3.72
CA LEU A 232 -12.75 -11.20 2.65
C LEU A 232 -13.71 -12.35 2.90
N TRP A 233 -14.99 -12.01 3.06
CA TRP A 233 -16.05 -12.96 3.36
C TRP A 233 -16.98 -13.08 2.15
N ASP A 234 -17.22 -14.31 1.74
CA ASP A 234 -18.27 -14.63 0.78
C ASP A 234 -19.55 -15.07 1.50
N THR A 235 -20.61 -15.33 0.74
CA THR A 235 -21.92 -15.73 1.27
C THR A 235 -21.84 -17.05 2.03
N ALA A 236 -21.07 -18.03 1.53
CA ALA A 236 -20.93 -19.34 2.16
C ALA A 236 -20.25 -19.25 3.54
N MET A 237 -19.24 -18.37 3.68
CA MET A 237 -18.61 -18.10 4.97
C MET A 237 -19.59 -17.45 5.96
N LEU A 238 -20.46 -16.55 5.49
CA LEU A 238 -21.50 -15.95 6.33
C LEU A 238 -22.62 -16.95 6.68
N ASP A 239 -22.97 -17.86 5.77
CA ASP A 239 -23.94 -18.95 6.00
C ASP A 239 -23.45 -19.96 7.05
N ALA A 240 -22.13 -20.08 7.23
CA ALA A 240 -21.54 -20.96 8.21
C ALA A 240 -21.54 -20.39 9.65
N LEU A 241 -21.88 -19.12 9.83
CA LEU A 241 -22.01 -18.51 11.16
C LEU A 241 -23.37 -18.87 11.78
N PRO A 242 -23.47 -18.96 13.12
CA PRO A 242 -24.76 -19.18 13.78
C PRO A 242 -25.74 -18.05 13.45
N GLU A 243 -26.98 -18.41 13.10
CA GLU A 243 -28.04 -17.44 12.84
C GLU A 243 -28.81 -17.10 14.12
N TYR A 244 -29.19 -15.83 14.23
CA TYR A 244 -30.02 -15.30 15.32
C TYR A 244 -31.18 -14.52 14.76
N GLU A 245 -32.23 -14.38 15.57
CA GLU A 245 -33.46 -13.67 15.22
C GLU A 245 -33.66 -12.48 16.15
N ILE A 246 -33.99 -11.32 15.57
CA ILE A 246 -34.47 -10.14 16.30
C ILE A 246 -35.87 -9.79 15.79
N LYS A 247 -36.83 -9.76 16.71
CA LYS A 247 -38.17 -9.20 16.47
C LYS A 247 -38.22 -7.81 17.08
N THR A 248 -38.53 -6.81 16.27
CA THR A 248 -38.57 -5.42 16.75
C THR A 248 -39.40 -4.54 15.82
N HIS A 249 -40.00 -3.50 16.39
CA HIS A 249 -40.57 -2.37 15.67
C HIS A 249 -39.45 -1.44 15.20
N THR A 250 -39.67 -0.82 14.05
CA THR A 250 -38.70 0.10 13.43
C THR A 250 -39.44 1.34 12.93
N PRO A 251 -38.79 2.52 12.83
CA PRO A 251 -39.48 3.74 12.41
C PRO A 251 -39.82 3.78 10.91
N TRP A 252 -39.38 2.79 10.13
CA TRP A 252 -39.59 2.72 8.67
C TRP A 252 -40.52 1.58 8.24
N TYR A 253 -41.09 0.83 9.19
CA TYR A 253 -42.13 -0.17 8.93
C TYR A 253 -43.27 0.02 9.93
N ASP A 254 -44.50 -0.09 9.45
CA ASP A 254 -45.70 0.10 10.29
C ASP A 254 -45.93 -1.06 11.27
N GLU A 255 -45.39 -2.24 10.96
CA GLU A 255 -45.55 -3.46 11.74
C GLU A 255 -44.20 -3.96 12.26
N GLU A 256 -44.24 -4.75 13.33
CA GLU A 256 -43.11 -5.55 13.79
C GLU A 256 -42.54 -6.41 12.66
N LYS A 257 -41.22 -6.42 12.53
CA LYS A 257 -40.52 -7.29 11.57
C LYS A 257 -39.57 -8.22 12.29
N VAL A 258 -39.38 -9.39 11.68
CA VAL A 258 -38.49 -10.45 12.13
C VAL A 258 -37.24 -10.45 11.26
N PHE A 259 -36.12 -10.03 11.82
CA PHE A 259 -34.82 -9.99 11.14
C PHE A 259 -34.01 -11.21 11.52
N ARG A 260 -33.37 -11.89 10.56
CA ARG A 260 -32.47 -13.01 10.82
C ARG A 260 -31.11 -12.86 10.17
N GLY A 261 -30.06 -13.24 10.88
CA GLY A 261 -28.68 -13.31 10.38
C GLY A 261 -27.66 -13.52 11.51
N PRO A 262 -26.36 -13.60 11.18
CA PRO A 262 -25.32 -13.79 12.19
C PRO A 262 -25.13 -12.55 13.06
N ARG A 263 -24.67 -12.75 14.29
CA ARG A 263 -24.29 -11.63 15.16
C ARG A 263 -23.03 -10.95 14.67
N LEU A 264 -22.97 -9.64 14.85
CA LEU A 264 -21.76 -8.87 14.59
C LEU A 264 -20.61 -9.33 15.50
N SER A 265 -20.91 -9.72 16.75
CA SER A 265 -19.91 -10.27 17.69
C SER A 265 -19.23 -11.52 17.15
N ASP A 266 -19.99 -12.42 16.54
CA ASP A 266 -19.48 -13.72 16.07
C ASP A 266 -18.62 -13.55 14.84
N LEU A 267 -19.00 -12.62 13.95
CA LEU A 267 -18.17 -12.21 12.83
C LEU A 267 -16.84 -11.61 13.32
N LEU A 268 -16.89 -10.67 14.26
CA LEU A 268 -15.68 -10.03 14.81
C LEU A 268 -14.76 -11.04 15.51
N ALA A 269 -15.35 -11.95 16.31
CA ALA A 269 -14.61 -13.02 16.97
C ALA A 269 -13.97 -13.99 15.98
N LYS A 270 -14.68 -14.37 14.91
CA LYS A 270 -14.16 -15.28 13.88
C LYS A 270 -13.01 -14.67 13.09
N VAL A 271 -13.01 -13.35 12.90
CA VAL A 271 -11.90 -12.62 12.26
C VAL A 271 -10.78 -12.29 13.24
N GLY A 272 -11.01 -12.42 14.55
CA GLY A 272 -10.06 -12.00 15.59
C GLY A 272 -9.86 -10.48 15.65
N ALA A 273 -10.86 -9.71 15.22
CA ALA A 273 -10.77 -8.26 15.15
C ALA A 273 -11.13 -7.61 16.50
N ASN A 274 -10.26 -6.73 16.99
CA ASN A 274 -10.44 -5.97 18.23
C ASN A 274 -10.27 -4.47 17.94
N GLY A 275 -11.22 -3.66 18.41
CA GLY A 275 -11.20 -2.20 18.27
C GLY A 275 -12.25 -1.56 19.16
N LYS A 276 -12.25 -0.24 19.25
CA LYS A 276 -13.25 0.52 20.01
C LYS A 276 -14.38 1.03 19.12
N GLN A 277 -14.08 1.25 17.84
CA GLN A 277 -15.00 1.83 16.89
C GLN A 277 -15.08 0.97 15.64
N LEU A 278 -16.27 0.87 15.06
CA LEU A 278 -16.52 0.23 13.78
C LEU A 278 -16.99 1.31 12.81
N THR A 279 -16.32 1.42 11.67
CA THR A 279 -16.82 2.18 10.52
C THR A 279 -17.46 1.20 9.55
N ILE A 280 -18.78 1.29 9.40
CA ILE A 280 -19.57 0.40 8.55
C ILE A 280 -19.98 1.17 7.29
N THR A 281 -19.66 0.62 6.12
CA THR A 281 -19.86 1.25 4.81
C THR A 281 -20.82 0.42 3.97
N ALA A 282 -21.80 1.09 3.37
CA ALA A 282 -22.75 0.51 2.42
C ALA A 282 -22.22 0.53 0.98
N LEU A 283 -22.91 -0.18 0.07
CA LEU A 283 -22.58 -0.27 -1.36
C LEU A 283 -22.53 1.08 -2.10
N ASN A 284 -23.21 2.11 -1.58
CA ASN A 284 -23.24 3.47 -2.13
C ASN A 284 -22.23 4.42 -1.45
N ASP A 285 -21.22 3.87 -0.77
CA ASP A 285 -20.18 4.59 -0.02
C ASP A 285 -20.69 5.41 1.19
N TYR A 286 -21.97 5.31 1.55
CA TYR A 286 -22.47 5.87 2.80
C TYR A 286 -21.87 5.10 3.99
N SER A 287 -21.33 5.82 4.97
CA SER A 287 -20.66 5.23 6.13
C SER A 287 -21.19 5.78 7.45
N ILE A 288 -21.25 4.90 8.45
CA ILE A 288 -21.60 5.25 9.82
C ILE A 288 -20.53 4.77 10.81
N GLN A 289 -20.51 5.38 11.98
CA GLN A 289 -19.66 4.96 13.09
C GLN A 289 -20.50 4.29 14.18
N VAL A 290 -20.13 3.05 14.53
CA VAL A 290 -20.77 2.21 15.56
C VAL A 290 -19.74 1.80 16.61
N PRO A 291 -19.94 2.06 17.91
CA PRO A 291 -19.05 1.56 18.95
C PRO A 291 -18.95 0.04 18.89
N ALA A 292 -17.74 -0.51 18.98
CA ALA A 292 -17.54 -1.96 18.93
C ALA A 292 -18.23 -2.68 20.09
N SER A 293 -18.42 -1.99 21.23
CA SER A 293 -19.18 -2.48 22.38
C SER A 293 -20.64 -2.79 22.05
N ASP A 294 -21.25 -2.11 21.07
CA ASP A 294 -22.64 -2.36 20.69
C ASP A 294 -22.82 -3.81 20.19
N ALA A 295 -21.77 -4.40 19.60
CA ALA A 295 -21.79 -5.77 19.08
C ALA A 295 -22.10 -6.81 20.16
N THR A 296 -21.54 -6.64 21.36
CA THR A 296 -21.71 -7.56 22.48
C THR A 296 -22.78 -7.08 23.45
N GLN A 297 -22.90 -5.77 23.69
CA GLN A 297 -23.86 -5.18 24.63
C GLN A 297 -25.31 -5.41 24.19
N TYR A 298 -25.61 -5.16 22.91
CA TYR A 298 -26.97 -5.27 22.37
C TYR A 298 -27.17 -6.48 21.46
N GLN A 299 -26.13 -7.31 21.28
CA GLN A 299 -26.17 -8.51 20.45
C GLN A 299 -26.68 -8.25 19.02
N VAL A 300 -26.24 -7.14 18.43
CA VAL A 300 -26.70 -6.71 17.11
C VAL A 300 -26.41 -7.76 16.04
N ILE A 301 -27.32 -7.88 15.08
CA ILE A 301 -27.19 -8.84 13.98
C ILE A 301 -26.92 -8.14 12.66
N LEU A 302 -26.22 -8.86 11.78
CA LEU A 302 -26.11 -8.54 10.37
C LEU A 302 -27.21 -9.32 9.65
N ALA A 303 -28.41 -8.76 9.62
CA ALA A 303 -29.59 -9.39 9.06
C ALA A 303 -29.42 -9.64 7.55
N ARG A 304 -29.83 -10.84 7.14
CA ARG A 304 -29.82 -11.36 5.76
C ARG A 304 -31.21 -11.70 5.25
N SER A 305 -32.20 -11.79 6.15
CA SER A 305 -33.60 -11.92 5.79
C SER A 305 -34.51 -11.11 6.69
N ILE A 306 -35.68 -10.74 6.15
CA ILE A 306 -36.78 -10.09 6.87
C ILE A 306 -38.05 -10.94 6.66
N ASN A 307 -38.71 -11.32 7.75
CA ASN A 307 -39.90 -12.19 7.75
C ASN A 307 -39.71 -13.46 6.91
N GLY A 308 -38.52 -14.08 7.02
CA GLY A 308 -38.15 -15.29 6.28
C GLY A 308 -37.80 -15.07 4.80
N LYS A 309 -37.89 -13.84 4.27
CA LYS A 309 -37.50 -13.52 2.89
C LYS A 309 -36.06 -13.00 2.82
N PRO A 310 -35.19 -13.56 1.97
CA PRO A 310 -33.81 -13.11 1.85
C PRO A 310 -33.73 -11.68 1.28
N LEU A 311 -32.76 -10.90 1.78
CA LEU A 311 -32.53 -9.53 1.35
C LEU A 311 -31.72 -9.51 0.05
N SER A 312 -32.32 -8.96 -1.00
CA SER A 312 -31.62 -8.71 -2.27
C SER A 312 -30.94 -7.34 -2.25
N VAL A 313 -29.96 -7.09 -3.13
CA VAL A 313 -29.32 -5.76 -3.21
C VAL A 313 -30.34 -4.65 -3.49
N ARG A 314 -31.37 -4.92 -4.30
CA ARG A 314 -32.46 -3.96 -4.56
C ARG A 314 -33.36 -3.73 -3.35
N ASP A 315 -33.34 -4.65 -2.40
CA ASP A 315 -34.18 -4.66 -1.21
C ASP A 315 -33.33 -4.81 0.06
N LYS A 316 -32.49 -3.78 0.30
CA LYS A 316 -31.71 -3.56 1.53
C LYS A 316 -30.60 -4.59 1.85
N GLY A 317 -30.37 -5.59 1.00
CA GLY A 317 -29.30 -6.59 1.12
C GLY A 317 -27.94 -6.13 0.58
N PRO A 318 -26.86 -6.91 0.77
CA PRO A 318 -26.85 -8.30 1.26
C PRO A 318 -26.87 -8.44 2.79
N LEU A 319 -26.53 -7.37 3.52
CA LEU A 319 -26.47 -7.33 4.97
C LEU A 319 -27.09 -6.03 5.49
N PHE A 320 -27.83 -6.14 6.58
CA PHE A 320 -28.46 -5.00 7.25
C PHE A 320 -28.16 -5.07 8.75
N LEU A 321 -27.46 -4.07 9.30
CA LEU A 321 -27.21 -3.99 10.73
C LEU A 321 -28.51 -3.66 11.46
N ILE A 322 -28.93 -4.54 12.37
CA ILE A 322 -30.17 -4.40 13.13
C ILE A 322 -29.93 -4.52 14.62
N TYR A 323 -30.51 -3.56 15.35
CA TYR A 323 -30.56 -3.52 16.80
C TYR A 323 -31.92 -4.03 17.31
N PRO A 324 -31.97 -4.64 18.50
CA PRO A 324 -33.24 -5.03 19.15
C PRO A 324 -33.90 -3.84 19.85
N PHE A 325 -34.48 -2.90 19.07
CA PHE A 325 -35.03 -1.63 19.59
C PHE A 325 -36.12 -1.78 20.65
N ASP A 326 -36.87 -2.88 20.63
CA ASP A 326 -37.93 -3.14 21.61
C ASP A 326 -37.42 -3.77 22.91
N GLN A 327 -36.24 -4.40 22.90
CA GLN A 327 -35.66 -5.00 24.11
C GLN A 327 -34.98 -3.95 24.99
N TYR A 328 -34.50 -2.85 24.39
CA TYR A 328 -33.72 -1.81 25.06
C TYR A 328 -34.33 -0.43 24.75
N PRO A 329 -35.10 0.17 25.68
CA PRO A 329 -35.78 1.45 25.46
C PRO A 329 -34.84 2.60 25.06
N GLU A 330 -33.59 2.59 25.55
CA GLU A 330 -32.56 3.57 25.22
C GLU A 330 -32.17 3.59 23.73
N LEU A 331 -32.42 2.50 23.01
CA LEU A 331 -32.14 2.40 21.57
C LEU A 331 -33.18 3.15 20.73
N ARG A 332 -34.32 3.56 21.30
CA ARG A 332 -35.43 4.19 20.57
C ARG A 332 -35.19 5.68 20.31
N ASN A 333 -34.10 6.01 19.63
CA ASN A 333 -33.74 7.38 19.31
C ASN A 333 -33.06 7.49 17.93
N LYS A 334 -32.94 8.74 17.43
CA LYS A 334 -32.39 9.03 16.10
C LYS A 334 -30.97 8.48 15.87
N LEU A 335 -30.13 8.44 16.91
CA LEU A 335 -28.75 7.94 16.79
C LEU A 335 -28.75 6.47 16.39
N TYR A 336 -29.43 5.61 17.14
CA TYR A 336 -29.45 4.16 16.85
C TYR A 336 -30.23 3.81 15.59
N TYR A 337 -31.30 4.55 15.27
CA TYR A 337 -31.98 4.39 13.99
C TYR A 337 -31.07 4.73 12.81
N SER A 338 -30.24 5.78 12.93
CA SER A 338 -29.27 6.10 11.88
C SER A 338 -28.12 5.08 11.77
N ARG A 339 -27.85 4.32 12.85
CA ARG A 339 -26.87 3.23 12.85
C ARG A 339 -27.38 1.94 12.20
N ALA A 340 -28.69 1.77 12.00
CA ALA A 340 -29.24 0.65 11.26
C ALA A 340 -28.99 0.85 9.74
N ILE A 341 -27.78 0.54 9.30
CA ILE A 341 -27.34 0.68 7.91
C ILE A 341 -27.62 -0.60 7.11
N CYS A 342 -28.22 -0.45 5.94
CA CYS A 342 -28.48 -1.53 5.00
C CYS A 342 -27.43 -1.58 3.89
N GLN A 343 -27.42 -2.66 3.10
CA GLN A 343 -26.47 -2.85 1.99
C GLN A 343 -25.00 -2.82 2.40
N ILE A 344 -24.65 -3.39 3.56
CA ILE A 344 -23.28 -3.34 4.09
C ILE A 344 -22.32 -4.10 3.16
N SER A 345 -21.22 -3.44 2.80
CA SER A 345 -20.16 -3.98 1.95
C SER A 345 -18.78 -4.00 2.62
N ARG A 346 -18.60 -3.23 3.70
CA ARG A 346 -17.33 -3.16 4.44
C ARG A 346 -17.58 -2.81 5.91
N ILE A 347 -16.83 -3.46 6.79
CA ILE A 347 -16.72 -3.12 8.20
C ILE A 347 -15.23 -2.91 8.47
N LYS A 348 -14.85 -1.70 8.88
CA LYS A 348 -13.50 -1.35 9.31
C LYS A 348 -13.49 -1.25 10.83
N VAL A 349 -12.57 -1.95 11.47
CA VAL A 349 -12.37 -1.92 12.92
C VAL A 349 -11.24 -0.94 13.23
N GLU A 350 -11.49 -0.01 14.14
CA GLU A 350 -10.59 1.07 14.54
C GLU A 350 -10.30 1.08 16.05
#